data_AF-A0AAV4LY03-F1
#
_entry.id   AF-A0AAV4LY03-F1
#
_cell.length_a   1.000
_cell.length_b   1.000
_cell.length_c   1.000
_cell.angle_alpha   90.00
_cell.angle_beta   90.00
_cell.angle_gamma   90.00
#
_symmetry.space_group_name_H-M   'P 1'
#
loop_
_entity.id
_entity.type
_entity.pdbx_description
1 polymer ?
#
loop_
_entity_poly.entity_id
_entity_poly.type
_entity_poly.pdbx_seq_one_letter_code
_entity_poly.pdbx_strand_id
1 'polypeptide(L)'
;MRRERFFSGTTTTPAETVEPVNRKELLLWQLKLSAALSGVVVAAYGTYVVVSSGFQLDRCRRKVSLHWNGLFYGSAVPPRIAALVNSRYGACLRPELLHSLAAYFIKFDHLKENGFRRRDAMLFLESIGVDLSNPFVDRFIAAGSGESREHRVVSGCSLQEFAELLEALVLEQRSRGDNTLEAKLTHKLKELNGETVDDVSLPGNTFRLSNPLLAKTTCSMSTELRKYVREDIRAAETSDLQHELQRNYKFRDKLQQLSKTRKLSDAERRRLNDINVEIELLQDELSKQKHVCNILSSM
;
A
#
# COMPACT_ATOMS: atom_id res chain seq x y z
N MET A 1 -20.34 107.81 14.24
CA MET A 1 -19.07 108.24 13.58
C MET A 1 -18.40 106.97 13.03
N ARG A 2 -17.94 106.87 11.77
CA ARG A 2 -16.73 107.51 11.18
C ARG A 2 -15.48 107.25 12.05
N ARG A 3 -14.28 106.83 11.61
CA ARG A 3 -13.64 106.63 10.29
C ARG A 3 -12.41 105.69 10.48
N GLU A 4 -11.87 104.93 9.51
CA GLU A 4 -12.29 104.54 8.15
C GLU A 4 -11.67 103.15 7.75
N ARG A 5 -11.26 102.98 6.48
CA ARG A 5 -10.81 101.77 5.74
C ARG A 5 -9.29 101.78 5.53
N PHE A 6 -8.71 100.63 5.14
CA PHE A 6 -7.72 100.60 4.05
C PHE A 6 -7.91 99.37 3.13
N PHE A 7 -8.00 99.64 1.82
CA PHE A 7 -7.71 98.71 0.71
C PHE A 7 -6.18 98.51 0.63
N SER A 8 -5.55 97.62 -0.15
CA SER A 8 -5.95 96.83 -1.33
C SER A 8 -4.95 95.65 -1.49
N GLY A 9 -5.31 94.59 -2.23
CA GLY A 9 -4.35 93.53 -2.56
C GLY A 9 -4.92 92.35 -3.35
N THR A 10 -5.42 92.60 -4.57
CA THR A 10 -5.81 91.51 -5.48
C THR A 10 -4.60 90.82 -6.10
N THR A 11 -4.47 89.51 -5.92
CA THR A 11 -3.81 88.63 -6.92
C THR A 11 -4.66 87.39 -7.13
N THR A 12 -4.93 87.11 -8.40
CA THR A 12 -5.77 86.02 -8.88
C THR A 12 -4.97 84.75 -9.16
N THR A 13 -5.68 83.62 -9.16
CA THR A 13 -5.30 82.29 -9.71
C THR A 13 -4.22 81.47 -9.00
N PRO A 14 -4.26 80.12 -9.11
CA PRO A 14 -5.38 79.26 -9.54
C PRO A 14 -5.93 78.39 -8.41
N ALA A 15 -7.14 77.84 -8.59
CA ALA A 15 -7.55 76.69 -7.83
C ALA A 15 -6.76 75.47 -8.31
N GLU A 16 -5.84 74.94 -7.50
CA GLU A 16 -5.29 73.62 -7.72
C GLU A 16 -6.40 72.58 -7.53
N THR A 17 -6.94 72.09 -8.65
CA THR A 17 -7.76 70.89 -8.71
C THR A 17 -6.88 69.69 -8.37
N VAL A 18 -6.65 69.45 -7.08
CA VAL A 18 -5.98 68.24 -6.59
C VAL A 18 -6.81 67.03 -7.02
N GLU A 19 -6.27 66.26 -7.96
CA GLU A 19 -7.05 65.26 -8.69
C GLU A 19 -7.58 64.12 -7.79
N PRO A 20 -8.88 63.77 -7.87
CA PRO A 20 -9.42 62.59 -7.19
C PRO A 20 -9.02 61.27 -7.84
N VAL A 21 -8.26 61.30 -8.95
CA VAL A 21 -7.87 60.15 -9.78
C VAL A 21 -6.96 59.18 -9.00
N ASN A 22 -6.00 59.72 -8.25
CA ASN A 22 -4.88 58.95 -7.68
C ASN A 22 -5.29 57.95 -6.57
N ARG A 23 -6.40 58.20 -5.86
CA ARG A 23 -6.79 57.38 -4.69
C ARG A 23 -7.32 55.99 -5.07
N LYS A 24 -7.97 55.87 -6.24
CA LYS A 24 -8.47 54.57 -6.75
C LYS A 24 -7.32 53.71 -7.28
N GLU A 25 -6.35 54.32 -7.96
CA GLU A 25 -5.16 53.63 -8.46
C GLU A 25 -4.28 53.14 -7.31
N LEU A 26 -4.08 53.95 -6.26
CA LEU A 26 -3.37 53.54 -5.05
C LEU A 26 -4.00 52.31 -4.38
N LEU A 27 -5.34 52.29 -4.24
CA LEU A 27 -6.08 51.15 -3.68
C LEU A 27 -5.98 49.90 -4.57
N LEU A 28 -6.06 50.05 -5.90
CA LEU A 28 -5.86 48.95 -6.84
C LEU A 28 -4.43 48.40 -6.78
N TRP A 29 -3.42 49.27 -6.56
CA TRP A 29 -2.03 48.87 -6.42
C TRP A 29 -1.79 48.13 -5.09
N GLN A 30 -2.34 48.62 -3.99
CA GLN A 30 -2.32 47.94 -2.68
C GLN A 30 -3.05 46.58 -2.72
N LEU A 31 -4.17 46.48 -3.44
CA LEU A 31 -4.87 45.21 -3.65
C LEU A 31 -4.02 44.23 -4.46
N LYS A 32 -3.39 44.67 -5.55
CA LYS A 32 -2.47 43.85 -6.35
C LYS A 32 -1.26 43.38 -5.52
N LEU A 33 -0.69 44.26 -4.70
CA LEU A 33 0.44 43.94 -3.83
C LEU A 33 0.06 42.88 -2.78
N SER A 34 -1.08 43.05 -2.10
CA SER A 34 -1.56 42.09 -1.09
C SER A 34 -1.98 40.75 -1.70
N ALA A 35 -2.56 40.74 -2.90
CA ALA A 35 -2.84 39.52 -3.67
C ALA A 35 -1.54 38.78 -4.05
N ALA A 36 -0.52 39.50 -4.52
CA ALA A 36 0.78 38.90 -4.83
C ALA A 36 1.46 38.33 -3.56
N LEU A 37 1.46 39.08 -2.46
CA LEU A 37 2.08 38.66 -1.20
C LEU A 37 1.39 37.42 -0.62
N SER A 38 0.05 37.41 -0.60
CA SER A 38 -0.72 36.24 -0.14
C SER A 38 -0.53 35.03 -1.06
N GLY A 39 -0.43 35.22 -2.37
CA GLY A 39 -0.08 34.16 -3.33
C GLY A 39 1.27 33.50 -3.03
N VAL A 40 2.31 34.30 -2.73
CA VAL A 40 3.64 33.78 -2.34
C VAL A 40 3.55 32.97 -1.04
N VAL A 41 2.82 33.45 -0.03
CA VAL A 41 2.63 32.73 1.24
C VAL A 41 1.89 31.40 1.02
N VAL A 42 0.82 31.38 0.23
CA VAL A 42 0.07 30.16 -0.09
C VAL A 42 0.93 29.16 -0.88
N ALA A 43 1.73 29.62 -1.84
CA ALA A 43 2.62 28.77 -2.63
C ALA A 43 3.77 28.18 -1.78
N ALA A 44 4.38 28.98 -0.90
CA ALA A 44 5.41 28.53 0.03
C ALA A 44 4.85 27.50 1.03
N TYR A 45 3.67 27.77 1.59
CA TYR A 45 2.97 26.83 2.48
C TYR A 45 2.58 25.53 1.76
N GLY A 46 2.04 25.61 0.54
CA GLY A 46 1.70 24.44 -0.27
C GLY A 46 2.93 23.56 -0.53
N THR A 47 4.04 24.18 -0.93
CA THR A 47 5.33 23.50 -1.15
C THR A 47 5.84 22.83 0.14
N TYR A 48 5.81 23.55 1.27
CA TYR A 48 6.18 23.00 2.58
C TYR A 48 5.30 21.80 2.98
N VAL A 49 3.99 21.86 2.76
CA VAL A 49 3.09 20.73 3.06
C VAL A 49 3.34 19.54 2.14
N VAL A 50 3.66 19.75 0.86
CA VAL A 50 4.01 18.68 -0.08
C VAL A 50 5.32 17.99 0.32
N VAL A 51 6.38 18.76 0.55
CA VAL A 51 7.70 18.23 0.95
C VAL A 51 7.61 17.53 2.31
N SER A 52 6.99 18.15 3.32
CA SER A 52 6.85 17.54 4.65
C SER A 52 5.89 16.34 4.70
N SER A 53 5.18 16.04 3.62
CA SER A 53 4.31 14.87 3.48
C SER A 53 4.94 13.75 2.65
N GLY A 54 6.17 13.93 2.17
CA GLY A 54 6.87 12.94 1.34
C GLY A 54 6.23 12.75 -0.04
N PHE A 55 5.75 13.85 -0.65
CA PHE A 55 5.08 13.87 -1.97
C PHE A 55 3.81 13.03 -2.10
N GLN A 56 3.29 12.44 -1.01
CA GLN A 56 2.02 11.71 -1.00
C GLN A 56 0.83 12.69 -0.91
N LEU A 57 0.06 12.82 -1.99
CA LEU A 57 -1.05 13.77 -2.12
C LEU A 57 -2.10 13.63 -1.00
N ASP A 58 -2.41 12.40 -0.57
CA ASP A 58 -3.38 12.15 0.50
C ASP A 58 -2.89 12.63 1.87
N ARG A 59 -1.59 12.49 2.17
CA ARG A 59 -0.97 13.06 3.38
C ARG A 59 -0.97 14.59 3.33
N CYS A 60 -0.76 15.18 2.16
CA CYS A 60 -0.89 16.63 1.96
C CYS A 60 -2.32 17.09 2.29
N ARG A 61 -3.33 16.44 1.69
CA ARG A 61 -4.76 16.72 1.92
C ARG A 61 -5.12 16.62 3.40
N ARG A 62 -4.61 15.61 4.11
CA ARG A 62 -4.79 15.46 5.57
C ARG A 62 -4.19 16.63 6.36
N LYS A 63 -2.94 17.02 6.12
CA LYS A 63 -2.32 18.17 6.80
C LYS A 63 -3.02 19.50 6.50
N VAL A 64 -3.34 19.76 5.23
CA VAL A 64 -4.08 20.99 4.85
C VAL A 64 -5.44 21.01 5.53
N SER A 65 -6.20 19.90 5.52
CA SER A 65 -7.51 19.83 6.17
C SER A 65 -7.43 20.02 7.69
N LEU A 66 -6.44 19.42 8.36
CA LEU A 66 -6.23 19.59 9.80
C LEU A 66 -5.83 21.03 10.16
N HIS A 67 -4.92 21.65 9.42
CA HIS A 67 -4.52 23.04 9.67
C HIS A 67 -5.65 24.03 9.35
N TRP A 68 -6.40 23.81 8.26
CA TRP A 68 -7.56 24.63 7.90
C TRP A 68 -8.66 24.54 8.96
N ASN A 69 -9.03 23.33 9.37
CA ASN A 69 -10.02 23.13 10.44
C ASN A 69 -9.51 23.66 11.79
N GLY A 70 -8.22 23.49 12.12
CA GLY A 70 -7.62 24.06 13.33
C GLY A 70 -7.64 25.59 13.37
N LEU A 71 -7.69 26.25 12.20
CA LEU A 71 -7.83 27.71 12.07
C LEU A 71 -9.24 28.21 12.43
N PHE A 72 -10.28 27.40 12.19
CA PHE A 72 -11.68 27.75 12.50
C PHE A 72 -12.16 27.19 13.86
N TYR A 73 -11.66 26.02 14.27
CA TYR A 73 -12.11 25.30 15.48
C TYR A 73 -11.08 25.30 16.62
N GLY A 74 -9.94 25.96 16.45
CA GLY A 74 -8.85 26.01 17.43
C GLY A 74 -7.98 24.76 17.46
N SER A 75 -6.93 24.79 18.28
CA SER A 75 -5.92 23.73 18.41
C SER A 75 -6.45 22.41 19.00
N ALA A 76 -7.64 22.43 19.60
CA ALA A 76 -8.30 21.27 20.19
C ALA A 76 -9.44 20.75 19.29
N VAL A 77 -9.09 20.16 18.15
CA VAL A 77 -10.06 19.44 17.30
C VAL A 77 -10.72 18.34 18.15
N PRO A 78 -12.06 18.29 18.29
CA PRO A 78 -12.73 17.29 19.12
C PRO A 78 -12.31 15.87 18.70
N PRO A 79 -12.04 14.95 19.66
CA PRO A 79 -11.44 13.65 19.34
C PRO A 79 -12.28 12.82 18.37
N ARG A 80 -13.61 13.00 18.34
CA ARG A 80 -14.51 12.39 17.35
C ARG A 80 -14.29 12.91 15.93
N ILE A 81 -14.05 14.22 15.75
CA ILE A 81 -13.79 14.83 14.44
C ILE A 81 -12.38 14.49 13.98
N ALA A 82 -11.40 14.52 14.89
CA ALA A 82 -10.05 14.05 14.59
C ALA A 82 -10.06 12.57 14.15
N ALA A 83 -10.78 11.70 14.87
CA ALA A 83 -10.94 10.29 14.49
C ALA A 83 -11.63 10.14 13.13
N LEU A 84 -12.74 10.85 12.86
CA LEU A 84 -13.50 10.74 11.60
C LEU A 84 -12.77 11.34 10.38
N VAL A 85 -11.94 12.37 10.57
CA VAL A 85 -11.07 12.92 9.52
C VAL A 85 -9.88 12.00 9.25
N ASN A 86 -9.34 11.36 10.28
CA ASN A 86 -8.28 10.36 10.12
C ASN A 86 -8.83 9.06 9.48
N SER A 87 -10.00 8.56 9.90
CA SER A 87 -10.61 7.32 9.38
C SER A 87 -11.13 7.42 7.95
N ARG A 88 -11.19 8.63 7.38
CA ARG A 88 -11.58 8.83 5.99
C ARG A 88 -10.48 8.49 4.99
N TYR A 89 -9.20 8.48 5.40
CA TYR A 89 -8.06 8.19 4.53
C TYR A 89 -6.88 7.56 5.32
N GLY A 90 -6.85 6.23 5.34
CA GLY A 90 -5.85 5.40 6.02
C GLY A 90 -6.25 5.05 7.46
N ALA A 91 -6.36 3.75 7.76
CA ALA A 91 -6.99 3.29 8.99
C ALA A 91 -6.30 3.77 10.29
N CYS A 92 -7.06 4.29 11.26
CA CYS A 92 -6.60 4.78 12.57
C CYS A 92 -6.21 3.67 13.58
N LEU A 93 -5.84 2.50 13.08
CA LEU A 93 -5.24 1.44 13.88
C LEU A 93 -3.85 1.87 14.32
N ARG A 94 -3.38 1.39 15.48
CA ARG A 94 -1.98 1.60 15.89
C ARG A 94 -1.03 1.08 14.81
N PRO A 95 0.13 1.72 14.58
CA PRO A 95 1.05 1.33 13.51
C PRO A 95 1.55 -0.12 13.64
N GLU A 96 1.75 -0.63 14.87
CA GLU A 96 2.05 -2.05 15.11
C GLU A 96 0.95 -2.99 14.62
N LEU A 97 -0.32 -2.64 14.88
CA LEU A 97 -1.48 -3.43 14.48
C LEU A 97 -1.64 -3.40 12.96
N LEU A 98 -1.51 -2.22 12.35
CA LEU A 98 -1.57 -2.07 10.88
C LEU A 98 -0.44 -2.85 10.18
N HIS A 99 0.77 -2.84 10.73
CA HIS A 99 1.90 -3.62 10.19
C HIS A 99 1.66 -5.13 10.33
N SER A 100 1.19 -5.58 11.51
CA SER A 100 0.85 -6.99 11.75
C SER A 100 -0.30 -7.47 10.86
N LEU A 101 -1.28 -6.60 10.62
CA LEU A 101 -2.40 -6.83 9.70
C LEU A 101 -1.93 -6.97 8.24
N ALA A 102 -1.06 -6.07 7.78
CA ALA A 102 -0.50 -6.13 6.43
C ALA A 102 0.35 -7.39 6.21
N ALA A 103 1.19 -7.76 7.18
CA ALA A 103 1.98 -8.98 7.14
C ALA A 103 1.09 -10.25 7.08
N TYR A 104 0.05 -10.31 7.92
CA TYR A 104 -0.94 -11.39 7.91
C TYR A 104 -1.66 -11.48 6.56
N PHE A 105 -2.15 -10.34 6.06
CA PHE A 105 -2.89 -10.28 4.80
C PHE A 105 -2.03 -10.77 3.64
N ILE A 106 -0.81 -10.23 3.47
CA ILE A 106 0.11 -10.61 2.38
C ILE A 106 0.48 -12.10 2.47
N LYS A 107 0.77 -12.61 3.67
CA LYS A 107 1.06 -14.04 3.91
C LYS A 107 -0.13 -14.91 3.51
N PHE A 108 -1.35 -14.52 3.88
CA PHE A 108 -2.56 -15.31 3.64
C PHE A 108 -3.05 -15.23 2.18
N ASP A 109 -2.86 -14.09 1.52
CA ASP A 109 -3.12 -13.87 0.10
C ASP A 109 -2.18 -14.71 -0.77
N HIS A 110 -0.87 -14.71 -0.47
CA HIS A 110 0.11 -15.58 -1.16
C HIS A 110 -0.14 -17.09 -0.98
N LEU A 111 -0.76 -17.51 0.12
CA LEU A 111 -1.07 -18.92 0.38
C LEU A 111 -2.32 -19.43 -0.35
N LYS A 112 -3.05 -18.56 -1.07
CA LYS A 112 -4.30 -18.91 -1.76
C LYS A 112 -4.30 -18.44 -3.21
N GLU A 113 -4.51 -19.37 -4.14
CA GLU A 113 -4.75 -19.08 -5.57
C GLU A 113 -5.91 -18.08 -5.80
N ASN A 114 -6.85 -18.03 -4.87
CA ASN A 114 -8.05 -17.21 -4.92
C ASN A 114 -7.93 -15.88 -4.14
N GLY A 115 -6.74 -15.59 -3.62
CA GLY A 115 -6.45 -14.44 -2.75
C GLY A 115 -7.26 -14.41 -1.46
N PHE A 116 -7.17 -13.28 -0.76
CA PHE A 116 -7.89 -12.99 0.47
C PHE A 116 -9.36 -12.62 0.17
N ARG A 117 -10.31 -13.37 0.75
CA ARG A 117 -11.75 -13.17 0.52
C ARG A 117 -12.46 -12.54 1.71
N ARG A 118 -13.63 -11.92 1.49
CA ARG A 118 -14.47 -11.38 2.59
C ARG A 118 -14.81 -12.44 3.65
N ARG A 119 -15.02 -13.70 3.23
CA ARG A 119 -15.18 -14.86 4.12
C ARG A 119 -13.99 -15.07 5.06
N ASP A 120 -12.76 -14.79 4.62
CA ASP A 120 -11.57 -14.97 5.44
C ASP A 120 -11.46 -13.89 6.52
N ALA A 121 -11.82 -12.63 6.19
CA ALA A 121 -12.02 -11.58 7.17
C ALA A 121 -13.08 -11.96 8.23
N MET A 122 -14.19 -12.57 7.80
CA MET A 122 -15.25 -13.03 8.73
C MET A 122 -14.75 -14.14 9.66
N LEU A 123 -14.08 -15.17 9.14
CA LEU A 123 -13.50 -16.26 9.94
C LEU A 123 -12.46 -15.74 10.95
N PHE A 124 -11.65 -14.76 10.55
CA PHE A 124 -10.72 -14.09 11.44
C PHE A 124 -11.46 -13.33 12.58
N LEU A 125 -12.53 -12.61 12.25
CA LEU A 125 -13.36 -11.89 13.23
C LEU A 125 -14.03 -12.85 14.23
N GLU A 126 -14.61 -13.95 13.76
CA GLU A 126 -15.16 -15.02 14.62
C GLU A 126 -14.11 -15.57 15.59
N SER A 127 -12.87 -15.79 15.12
CA SER A 127 -11.77 -16.32 15.94
C SER A 127 -11.35 -15.39 17.11
N ILE A 128 -11.75 -14.11 17.05
CA ILE A 128 -11.48 -13.09 18.07
C ILE A 128 -12.73 -12.81 18.93
N GLY A 129 -13.86 -13.46 18.62
CA GLY A 129 -15.13 -13.32 19.33
C GLY A 129 -15.92 -12.08 18.90
N VAL A 130 -15.75 -11.61 17.67
CA VAL A 130 -16.60 -10.56 17.08
C VAL A 130 -17.83 -11.21 16.46
N ASP A 131 -19.01 -10.67 16.81
CA ASP A 131 -20.29 -11.12 16.28
C ASP A 131 -20.44 -10.73 14.79
N LEU A 132 -20.72 -11.72 13.93
CA LEU A 132 -20.96 -11.51 12.50
C LEU A 132 -22.27 -10.78 12.19
N SER A 133 -23.20 -10.68 13.15
CA SER A 133 -24.41 -9.85 13.04
C SER A 133 -24.16 -8.36 13.34
N ASN A 134 -22.91 -7.97 13.62
CA ASN A 134 -22.55 -6.57 13.82
C ASN A 134 -22.80 -5.75 12.52
N PRO A 135 -23.44 -4.57 12.60
CA PRO A 135 -23.79 -3.76 11.41
C PRO A 135 -22.59 -3.29 10.58
N PHE A 136 -21.38 -3.25 11.14
CA PHE A 136 -20.15 -2.98 10.37
C PHE A 136 -19.75 -4.17 9.49
N VAL A 137 -19.94 -5.41 9.98
CA VAL A 137 -19.69 -6.64 9.22
C VAL A 137 -20.71 -6.78 8.08
N ASP A 138 -22.00 -6.54 8.33
CA ASP A 138 -23.02 -6.56 7.29
C ASP A 138 -22.79 -5.48 6.21
N ARG A 139 -22.33 -4.28 6.57
CA ARG A 139 -21.93 -3.25 5.59
C ARG A 139 -20.72 -3.69 4.75
N PHE A 140 -19.72 -4.31 5.38
CA PHE A 140 -18.54 -4.83 4.69
C PHE A 140 -18.88 -5.96 3.71
N ILE A 141 -19.81 -6.86 4.08
CA ILE A 141 -20.36 -7.87 3.17
C ILE A 141 -21.16 -7.19 2.05
N ALA A 142 -22.03 -6.23 2.38
CA ALA A 142 -22.88 -5.55 1.40
C ALA A 142 -22.08 -4.79 0.32
N ALA A 143 -20.88 -4.30 0.65
CA ALA A 143 -19.93 -3.67 -0.26
C ALA A 143 -19.22 -4.63 -1.22
N GLY A 144 -19.33 -5.96 -1.02
CA GLY A 144 -18.74 -6.95 -1.92
C GLY A 144 -19.44 -7.05 -3.27
N SER A 145 -18.73 -7.59 -4.25
CA SER A 145 -19.29 -7.85 -5.59
C SER A 145 -20.16 -9.11 -5.59
N GLY A 146 -21.36 -9.02 -6.16
CA GLY A 146 -22.30 -10.13 -6.29
C GLY A 146 -23.75 -9.74 -5.97
N GLU A 147 -24.71 -10.46 -6.56
CA GLU A 147 -26.13 -10.17 -6.38
C GLU A 147 -26.62 -10.58 -4.98
N SER A 148 -26.41 -11.85 -4.60
CA SER A 148 -26.80 -12.41 -3.30
C SER A 148 -25.76 -12.15 -2.19
N ARG A 149 -26.17 -12.33 -0.93
CA ARG A 149 -25.27 -12.20 0.24
C ARG A 149 -24.15 -13.25 0.19
N GLU A 150 -24.45 -14.50 -0.18
CA GLU A 150 -23.43 -15.55 -0.30
C GLU A 150 -22.37 -15.21 -1.35
N HIS A 151 -22.79 -14.65 -2.49
CA HIS A 151 -21.88 -14.25 -3.57
C HIS A 151 -20.93 -13.14 -3.10
N ARG A 152 -21.43 -12.15 -2.34
CA ARG A 152 -20.59 -11.10 -1.77
C ARG A 152 -19.63 -11.62 -0.69
N VAL A 153 -20.05 -12.59 0.13
CA VAL A 153 -19.17 -13.23 1.14
C VAL A 153 -17.97 -13.94 0.48
N VAL A 154 -18.14 -14.55 -0.71
CA VAL A 154 -17.03 -15.20 -1.42
C VAL A 154 -16.19 -14.25 -2.30
N SER A 155 -16.58 -12.98 -2.44
CA SER A 155 -15.82 -11.98 -3.20
C SER A 155 -14.45 -11.67 -2.58
N GLY A 156 -13.49 -11.30 -3.42
CA GLY A 156 -12.15 -10.86 -3.01
C GLY A 156 -12.21 -9.55 -2.19
N CYS A 157 -11.37 -9.45 -1.17
CA CYS A 157 -11.30 -8.32 -0.26
C CYS A 157 -9.88 -7.74 -0.27
N SER A 158 -9.75 -6.43 -0.44
CA SER A 158 -8.47 -5.74 -0.32
C SER A 158 -8.03 -5.55 1.14
N LEU A 159 -6.74 -5.30 1.35
CA LEU A 159 -6.18 -4.95 2.65
C LEU A 159 -6.83 -3.67 3.22
N GLN A 160 -7.16 -2.71 2.37
CA GLN A 160 -7.77 -1.45 2.79
C GLN A 160 -9.19 -1.67 3.33
N GLU A 161 -10.04 -2.40 2.61
CA GLU A 161 -11.40 -2.74 3.07
C GLU A 161 -11.39 -3.53 4.39
N PHE A 162 -10.42 -4.44 4.56
CA PHE A 162 -10.28 -5.19 5.80
C PHE A 162 -9.76 -4.32 6.96
N ALA A 163 -8.81 -3.41 6.70
CA ALA A 163 -8.33 -2.47 7.70
C ALA A 163 -9.42 -1.48 8.15
N GLU A 164 -10.26 -1.01 7.22
CA GLU A 164 -11.43 -0.15 7.51
C GLU A 164 -12.49 -0.88 8.35
N LEU A 165 -12.75 -2.16 8.10
CA LEU A 165 -13.63 -2.99 8.93
C LEU A 165 -13.10 -3.11 10.37
N LEU A 166 -11.81 -3.44 10.53
CA LEU A 166 -11.19 -3.53 11.85
C LEU A 166 -11.14 -2.19 12.57
N GLU A 167 -10.89 -1.10 11.85
CA GLU A 167 -10.96 0.25 12.39
C GLU A 167 -12.38 0.58 12.90
N ALA A 168 -13.42 0.32 12.11
CA ALA A 168 -14.80 0.61 12.50
C ALA A 168 -15.18 -0.11 13.82
N LEU A 169 -14.81 -1.39 13.94
CA LEU A 169 -15.02 -2.20 15.14
C LEU A 169 -14.20 -1.70 16.35
N VAL A 170 -12.93 -1.33 16.15
CA VAL A 170 -12.07 -0.76 17.19
C VAL A 170 -12.56 0.62 17.64
N LEU A 171 -13.01 1.48 16.72
CA LEU A 171 -13.56 2.79 17.04
C LEU A 171 -14.90 2.70 17.78
N GLU A 172 -15.77 1.74 17.41
CA GLU A 172 -16.99 1.45 18.17
C GLU A 172 -16.67 1.11 19.63
N GLN A 173 -15.76 0.15 19.88
CA GLN A 173 -15.41 -0.23 21.25
C GLN A 173 -14.71 0.88 22.03
N ARG A 174 -13.75 1.57 21.41
CA ARG A 174 -13.09 2.75 22.02
C ARG A 174 -14.11 3.82 22.42
N SER A 175 -15.17 4.02 21.64
CA SER A 175 -16.24 4.98 21.97
C SER A 175 -17.06 4.59 23.21
N ARG A 176 -17.07 3.30 23.57
CA ARG A 176 -17.67 2.74 24.78
C ARG A 176 -16.67 2.63 25.94
N GLY A 177 -15.42 3.07 25.75
CA GLY A 177 -14.34 3.02 26.74
C GLY A 177 -13.53 1.72 26.77
N ASP A 178 -13.81 0.77 25.87
CA ASP A 178 -13.14 -0.53 25.82
C ASP A 178 -11.99 -0.53 24.80
N ASN A 179 -10.79 -0.94 25.23
CA ASN A 179 -9.60 -1.09 24.39
C ASN A 179 -9.20 -2.57 24.20
N THR A 180 -9.96 -3.53 24.73
CA THR A 180 -9.58 -4.95 24.75
C THR A 180 -9.53 -5.59 23.37
N LEU A 181 -10.43 -5.22 22.45
CA LEU A 181 -10.41 -5.74 21.07
C LEU A 181 -9.12 -5.37 20.32
N GLU A 182 -8.62 -4.14 20.46
CA GLU A 182 -7.37 -3.74 19.79
C GLU A 182 -6.17 -4.56 20.30
N ALA A 183 -6.14 -4.85 21.61
CA ALA A 183 -5.13 -5.73 22.20
C ALA A 183 -5.28 -7.18 21.73
N LYS A 184 -6.51 -7.73 21.69
CA LYS A 184 -6.81 -9.08 21.17
C LYS A 184 -6.43 -9.23 19.70
N LEU A 185 -6.78 -8.25 18.86
CA LEU A 185 -6.40 -8.17 17.44
C LEU A 185 -4.87 -8.19 17.29
N THR A 186 -4.17 -7.35 18.06
CA THR A 186 -2.70 -7.27 18.01
C THR A 186 -2.06 -8.58 18.46
N HIS A 187 -2.57 -9.22 19.52
CA HIS A 187 -2.10 -10.54 19.97
C HIS A 187 -2.31 -11.60 18.90
N LYS A 188 -3.54 -11.74 18.38
CA LYS A 188 -3.89 -12.79 17.42
C LYS A 188 -3.15 -12.65 16.09
N LEU A 189 -2.90 -11.42 15.63
CA LEU A 189 -2.08 -11.18 14.44
C LEU A 189 -0.60 -11.45 14.71
N LYS A 190 -0.06 -11.10 15.88
CA LYS A 190 1.33 -11.44 16.25
C LYS A 190 1.52 -12.95 16.42
N GLU A 191 0.52 -13.68 16.92
CA GLU A 191 0.47 -15.15 16.98
C GLU A 191 0.49 -15.77 15.56
N LEU A 192 -0.47 -15.42 14.70
CA LEU A 192 -0.58 -15.95 13.33
C LEU A 192 0.59 -15.56 12.40
N ASN A 193 1.32 -14.48 12.71
CA ASN A 193 2.56 -14.11 12.03
C ASN A 193 3.80 -14.75 12.66
N GLY A 194 3.80 -14.96 13.98
CA GLY A 194 4.92 -15.48 14.77
C GLY A 194 5.11 -16.99 14.68
N GLU A 195 4.06 -17.76 14.38
CA GLU A 195 4.12 -19.21 14.11
C GLU A 195 4.97 -19.59 12.87
N THR A 196 5.65 -18.64 12.20
CA THR A 196 6.44 -18.89 10.98
C THR A 196 7.75 -18.09 10.92
N VAL A 197 8.56 -18.10 12.00
CA VAL A 197 9.95 -17.60 11.92
C VAL A 197 10.98 -18.74 11.97
N ASP A 198 10.71 -19.84 12.70
CA ASP A 198 11.62 -20.99 12.76
C ASP A 198 11.24 -22.14 11.79
N ASP A 199 10.02 -22.16 11.23
CA ASP A 199 9.48 -23.28 10.43
C ASP A 199 9.11 -22.91 8.97
N VAL A 200 9.87 -22.00 8.34
CA VAL A 200 9.70 -21.61 6.92
C VAL A 200 10.26 -22.70 5.96
N SER A 201 10.18 -23.97 6.35
CA SER A 201 10.66 -25.10 5.55
C SER A 201 9.71 -26.30 5.47
N LEU A 202 8.38 -26.09 5.60
CA LEU A 202 7.31 -26.98 5.07
C LEU A 202 5.93 -26.30 5.14
N PRO A 203 5.03 -26.46 4.13
CA PRO A 203 3.65 -25.97 4.21
C PRO A 203 2.78 -26.86 5.11
N GLY A 204 2.96 -26.70 6.43
CA GLY A 204 2.32 -27.46 7.49
C GLY A 204 0.94 -26.98 7.92
N ASN A 205 -0.03 -26.87 7.01
CA ASN A 205 -1.44 -26.72 7.41
C ASN A 205 -2.18 -28.06 7.30
N THR A 206 -2.58 -28.61 8.46
CA THR A 206 -3.35 -29.85 8.54
C THR A 206 -4.82 -29.59 8.24
N PHE A 207 -5.30 -30.12 7.12
CA PHE A 207 -6.71 -30.12 6.74
C PHE A 207 -7.53 -31.00 7.69
N ARG A 208 -8.04 -30.42 8.80
CA ARG A 208 -8.90 -31.14 9.75
C ARG A 208 -10.31 -31.28 9.19
N LEU A 209 -10.55 -32.40 8.50
CA LEU A 209 -11.90 -32.91 8.29
C LEU A 209 -12.52 -33.26 9.65
N SER A 210 -13.76 -32.82 9.86
CA SER A 210 -14.54 -33.06 11.08
C SER A 210 -14.96 -34.53 11.28
N ASN A 211 -14.73 -35.40 10.29
CA ASN A 211 -14.99 -36.83 10.38
C ASN A 211 -13.66 -37.61 10.53
N PRO A 212 -13.39 -38.24 11.69
CA PRO A 212 -12.12 -38.92 11.97
C PRO A 212 -11.90 -40.20 11.13
N LEU A 213 -12.95 -40.79 10.58
CA LEU A 213 -12.85 -41.97 9.70
C LEU A 213 -12.35 -41.58 8.31
N LEU A 214 -12.83 -40.47 7.77
CA LEU A 214 -12.35 -39.93 6.49
C LEU A 214 -10.96 -39.32 6.63
N ALA A 215 -10.69 -38.64 7.75
CA ALA A 215 -9.45 -37.91 7.98
C ALA A 215 -8.18 -38.73 7.69
N LYS A 216 -8.10 -39.99 8.14
CA LYS A 216 -6.92 -40.85 7.88
C LYS A 216 -6.71 -41.10 6.39
N THR A 217 -7.75 -41.51 5.67
CA THR A 217 -7.69 -41.81 4.24
C THR A 217 -7.36 -40.55 3.44
N THR A 218 -8.01 -39.42 3.74
CA THR A 218 -7.74 -38.14 3.06
C THR A 218 -6.36 -37.58 3.40
N CYS A 219 -5.84 -37.79 4.61
CA CYS A 219 -4.46 -37.43 4.93
C CYS A 219 -3.49 -38.25 4.08
N SER A 220 -3.68 -39.57 4.00
CA SER A 220 -2.87 -40.47 3.16
C SER A 220 -2.89 -40.04 1.68
N MET A 221 -4.08 -39.82 1.11
CA MET A 221 -4.23 -39.32 -0.26
C MET A 221 -3.61 -37.93 -0.44
N SER A 222 -3.72 -37.04 0.56
CA SER A 222 -3.08 -35.72 0.49
C SER A 222 -1.56 -35.79 0.54
N THR A 223 -0.98 -36.76 1.26
CA THR A 223 0.48 -36.98 1.28
C THR A 223 0.98 -37.57 -0.04
N GLU A 224 0.23 -38.48 -0.67
CA GLU A 224 0.54 -38.99 -2.00
C GLU A 224 0.40 -37.90 -3.08
N LEU A 225 -0.71 -37.15 -3.09
CA LEU A 225 -0.88 -36.02 -4.02
C LEU A 225 0.21 -34.95 -3.84
N ARG A 226 0.62 -34.65 -2.60
CA ARG A 226 1.76 -33.75 -2.33
C ARG A 226 3.09 -34.30 -2.83
N LYS A 227 3.26 -35.64 -2.90
CA LYS A 227 4.43 -36.27 -3.50
C LYS A 227 4.41 -36.07 -5.01
N TYR A 228 3.32 -36.44 -5.69
CA TYR A 228 3.17 -36.27 -7.14
C TYR A 228 3.32 -34.81 -7.58
N VAL A 229 2.61 -33.86 -6.95
CA VAL A 229 2.72 -32.43 -7.30
C VAL A 229 4.15 -31.90 -7.12
N ARG A 230 4.89 -32.38 -6.12
CA ARG A 230 6.30 -32.00 -5.91
C ARG A 230 7.23 -32.63 -6.94
N GLU A 231 6.94 -33.84 -7.39
CA GLU A 231 7.66 -34.51 -8.48
C GLU A 231 7.41 -33.79 -9.83
N ASP A 232 6.17 -33.41 -10.12
CA ASP A 232 5.79 -32.65 -11.32
C ASP A 232 6.44 -31.26 -11.37
N ILE A 233 6.44 -30.52 -10.26
CA ILE A 233 7.10 -29.20 -10.18
C ILE A 233 8.60 -29.32 -10.47
N ARG A 234 9.28 -30.32 -9.89
CA ARG A 234 10.71 -30.56 -10.15
C ARG A 234 10.98 -31.07 -11.57
N ALA A 235 10.08 -31.84 -12.14
CA ALA A 235 10.15 -32.26 -13.53
C ALA A 235 10.07 -31.02 -14.47
N ALA A 236 9.18 -30.07 -14.18
CA ALA A 236 9.12 -28.80 -14.89
C ALA A 236 10.41 -27.98 -14.72
N GLU A 237 10.88 -27.74 -13.49
CA GLU A 237 12.14 -27.02 -13.20
C GLU A 237 13.33 -27.62 -13.95
N THR A 238 13.47 -28.96 -13.95
CA THR A 238 14.57 -29.63 -14.66
C THR A 238 14.41 -29.62 -16.19
N SER A 239 13.19 -29.48 -16.71
CA SER A 239 12.93 -29.28 -18.15
C SER A 239 13.26 -27.86 -18.58
N ASP A 240 12.89 -26.86 -17.78
CA ASP A 240 13.16 -25.45 -18.06
C ASP A 240 14.67 -25.16 -18.06
N LEU A 241 15.40 -25.65 -17.05
CA LEU A 241 16.87 -25.59 -17.02
C LEU A 241 17.51 -26.23 -18.27
N GLN A 242 16.98 -27.36 -18.75
CA GLN A 242 17.46 -27.99 -19.99
C GLN A 242 17.19 -27.14 -21.24
N HIS A 243 16.03 -26.48 -21.31
CA HIS A 243 15.68 -25.59 -22.42
C HIS A 243 16.55 -24.33 -22.45
N GLU A 244 16.82 -23.71 -21.31
CA GLU A 244 17.73 -22.55 -21.20
C GLU A 244 19.17 -22.92 -21.59
N LEU A 245 19.66 -24.06 -21.08
CA LEU A 245 21.00 -24.57 -21.40
C LEU A 245 21.13 -24.89 -22.90
N GLN A 246 20.12 -25.51 -23.52
CA GLN A 246 20.08 -25.74 -24.97
C GLN A 246 20.04 -24.42 -25.78
N ARG A 247 19.31 -23.41 -25.30
CA ARG A 247 19.25 -22.08 -25.90
C ARG A 247 20.61 -21.37 -25.83
N ASN A 248 21.30 -21.45 -24.70
CA ASN A 248 22.60 -20.82 -24.52
C ASN A 248 23.71 -21.51 -25.32
N TYR A 249 23.70 -22.83 -25.47
CA TYR A 249 24.57 -23.50 -26.46
C TYR A 249 24.32 -22.99 -27.88
N LYS A 250 23.06 -22.87 -28.33
CA LYS A 250 22.74 -22.33 -29.66
C LYS A 250 23.24 -20.89 -29.85
N PHE A 251 23.32 -20.07 -28.81
CA PHE A 251 23.90 -18.72 -28.90
C PHE A 251 25.44 -18.75 -28.89
N ARG A 252 26.05 -19.54 -28.00
CA ARG A 252 27.51 -19.74 -27.96
C ARG A 252 28.03 -20.22 -29.30
N ASP A 253 27.41 -21.23 -29.88
CA ASP A 253 27.86 -21.85 -31.13
C ASP A 253 27.73 -20.88 -32.32
N LYS A 254 26.70 -20.02 -32.35
CA LYS A 254 26.59 -18.91 -33.32
C LYS A 254 27.72 -17.90 -33.17
N LEU A 255 28.06 -17.49 -31.93
CA LEU A 255 29.16 -16.57 -31.68
C LEU A 255 30.53 -17.19 -32.02
N GLN A 256 30.72 -18.49 -31.76
CA GLN A 256 31.91 -19.24 -32.18
C GLN A 256 32.00 -19.43 -33.71
N GLN A 257 30.87 -19.57 -34.40
CA GLN A 257 30.85 -19.60 -35.86
C GLN A 257 31.22 -18.23 -36.44
N LEU A 258 30.69 -17.14 -35.85
CA LEU A 258 31.08 -15.78 -36.20
C LEU A 258 32.57 -15.52 -35.91
N SER A 259 33.13 -16.07 -34.83
CA SER A 259 34.57 -15.89 -34.51
C SER A 259 35.50 -16.61 -35.48
N LYS A 260 35.00 -17.65 -36.18
CA LYS A 260 35.73 -18.34 -37.26
C LYS A 260 35.68 -17.56 -38.58
N THR A 261 34.59 -16.83 -38.85
CA THR A 261 34.44 -16.06 -40.10
C THR A 261 35.02 -14.65 -40.01
N ARG A 262 34.98 -14.01 -38.84
CA ARG A 262 35.56 -12.68 -38.60
C ARG A 262 36.06 -12.51 -37.15
N LYS A 263 36.91 -11.51 -36.94
CA LYS A 263 37.28 -11.08 -35.59
C LYS A 263 36.02 -10.57 -34.85
N LEU A 264 35.72 -11.16 -33.69
CA LEU A 264 34.65 -10.68 -32.81
C LEU A 264 34.96 -9.29 -32.26
N SER A 265 33.95 -8.43 -32.22
CA SER A 265 33.98 -7.15 -31.49
C SER A 265 34.02 -7.36 -29.98
N ASP A 266 34.43 -6.34 -29.22
CA ASP A 266 34.54 -6.46 -27.76
C ASP A 266 33.20 -6.71 -27.06
N ALA A 267 32.09 -6.21 -27.63
CA ALA A 267 30.74 -6.53 -27.15
C ALA A 267 30.36 -8.00 -27.38
N GLU A 268 30.75 -8.59 -28.52
CA GLU A 268 30.51 -10.01 -28.82
C GLU A 268 31.40 -10.92 -27.97
N ARG A 269 32.63 -10.50 -27.67
CA ARG A 269 33.54 -11.21 -26.76
C ARG A 269 33.00 -11.25 -25.33
N ARG A 270 32.47 -10.13 -24.82
CA ARG A 270 31.80 -10.08 -23.52
C ARG A 270 30.61 -11.04 -23.48
N ARG A 271 29.67 -10.91 -24.42
CA ARG A 271 28.51 -11.81 -24.54
C ARG A 271 28.90 -13.29 -24.61
N LEU A 272 29.98 -13.65 -25.31
CA LEU A 272 30.45 -15.03 -25.38
C LEU A 272 30.95 -15.52 -24.01
N ASN A 273 31.68 -14.69 -23.26
CA ASN A 273 32.09 -15.01 -21.89
C ASN A 273 30.89 -15.10 -20.95
N ASP A 274 29.96 -14.14 -21.01
CA ASP A 274 28.75 -14.11 -20.20
C ASP A 274 27.93 -15.40 -20.40
N ILE A 275 27.70 -15.80 -21.66
CA ILE A 275 27.02 -17.05 -22.03
C ILE A 275 27.77 -18.30 -21.53
N ASN A 276 29.12 -18.30 -21.55
CA ASN A 276 29.89 -19.44 -21.03
C ASN A 276 29.72 -19.58 -19.51
N VAL A 277 29.77 -18.47 -18.76
CA VAL A 277 29.52 -18.45 -17.30
C VAL A 277 28.08 -18.88 -16.99
N GLU A 278 27.11 -18.41 -17.77
CA GLU A 278 25.70 -18.81 -17.63
C GLU A 278 25.49 -20.31 -17.89
N ILE A 279 26.17 -20.88 -18.88
CA ILE A 279 26.18 -22.34 -19.13
C ILE A 279 26.77 -23.11 -17.95
N GLU A 280 27.90 -22.66 -17.38
CA GLU A 280 28.53 -23.31 -16.23
C GLU A 280 27.62 -23.30 -14.99
N LEU A 281 26.95 -22.16 -14.73
CA LEU A 281 25.97 -22.04 -13.63
C LEU A 281 24.74 -22.93 -13.84
N LEU A 282 24.19 -22.97 -15.05
CA LEU A 282 23.05 -23.85 -15.38
C LEU A 282 23.43 -25.34 -15.31
N GLN A 283 24.67 -25.70 -15.67
CA GLN A 283 25.18 -27.06 -15.51
C GLN A 283 25.33 -27.47 -14.05
N ASP A 284 25.90 -26.59 -13.21
CA ASP A 284 26.02 -26.81 -11.77
C ASP A 284 24.65 -27.00 -11.12
N GLU A 285 23.69 -26.11 -11.40
CA GLU A 285 22.34 -26.20 -10.84
C GLU A 285 21.59 -27.45 -11.28
N LEU A 286 21.66 -27.81 -12.57
CA LEU A 286 21.10 -29.06 -13.09
C LEU A 286 21.76 -30.29 -12.44
N SER A 287 23.05 -30.23 -12.09
CA SER A 287 23.75 -31.30 -11.37
C SER A 287 23.25 -31.46 -9.93
N LYS A 288 23.01 -30.34 -9.22
CA LYS A 288 22.42 -30.34 -7.86
C LYS A 288 21.02 -30.92 -7.87
N GLN A 289 20.17 -30.48 -8.80
CA GLN A 289 18.80 -31.00 -8.93
C GLN A 289 18.79 -32.52 -9.20
N LYS A 290 19.67 -33.01 -10.09
CA LYS A 290 19.86 -34.46 -10.29
C LYS A 290 20.33 -35.18 -9.04
N HIS A 291 21.26 -34.60 -8.28
CA HIS A 291 21.75 -35.20 -7.03
C HIS A 291 20.63 -35.31 -5.98
N VAL A 292 19.82 -34.26 -5.81
CA VAL A 292 18.65 -34.25 -4.93
C VAL A 292 17.62 -35.30 -5.35
N CYS A 293 17.33 -35.42 -6.66
CA CYS A 293 16.43 -36.46 -7.18
C CYS A 293 16.97 -37.88 -6.95
N ASN A 294 18.29 -38.10 -7.05
CA ASN A 294 18.92 -39.40 -6.78
C ASN A 294 18.87 -39.76 -5.27
N ILE A 295 19.06 -38.79 -4.38
CA ILE A 295 18.89 -39.01 -2.93
C ILE A 295 17.42 -39.36 -2.62
N LEU A 296 16.47 -38.63 -3.19
CA LEU A 296 15.04 -38.83 -2.91
C LEU A 296 14.41 -40.04 -3.62
N SER A 297 15.10 -40.67 -4.55
CA SER A 297 14.71 -41.96 -5.15
C SER A 297 15.41 -43.16 -4.54
N SER A 298 16.37 -42.93 -3.62
CA SER A 298 17.05 -43.97 -2.83
C SER A 298 16.62 -43.99 -1.35
N MET A 299 15.70 -43.11 -0.96
CA MET A 299 14.96 -43.08 0.32
C MET A 299 13.54 -43.60 0.16
#